data_AF-M4RQE8-F1
#
_entry.id   AF-M4RQE8-F1
#
_cell.length_a   1.000
_cell.length_b   1.000
_cell.length_c   1.000
_cell.angle_alpha   90.00
_cell.angle_beta   90.00
_cell.angle_gamma   90.00
#
_symmetry.space_group_name_H-M   'P 1'
#
loop_
_entity.id
_entity.type
_entity.pdbx_description
1 polymer ?
#
loop_
_entity_poly.entity_id
_entity_poly.type
_entity_poly.pdbx_seq_one_letter_code
_entity_poly.pdbx_strand_id
1 'polypeptide(L)'
;MVFKLGANAALPKLPDANFVLPDLPRLLDVSEATLAMGNRAYDNNCLVCHGFQAYSSGLIPNLRYSAITNSQQAWNSVVVRGGLAEQGMPNFGKIIDDDTAEAIRAYVISEANSGRNQEFYQTVEN
;
A
#
# COMPACT_ATOMS: atom_id res chain seq x y z
N MET A 1 -10.19 -26.51 0.30
CA MET A 1 -11.62 -26.77 0.58
C MET A 1 -11.89 -28.24 0.32
N VAL A 2 -12.68 -28.91 1.16
CA VAL A 2 -12.98 -30.35 1.02
C VAL A 2 -14.50 -30.50 0.95
N PHE A 3 -14.99 -31.22 -0.05
CA PHE A 3 -16.42 -31.42 -0.29
C PHE A 3 -16.74 -32.92 -0.33
N LYS A 4 -17.98 -33.30 0.02
CA LYS A 4 -18.53 -34.64 -0.23
C LYS A 4 -19.99 -34.57 -0.65
N LEU A 5 -20.45 -35.57 -1.39
CA LEU A 5 -21.85 -35.69 -1.78
C LEU A 5 -22.76 -35.74 -0.53
N GLY A 6 -23.85 -34.97 -0.56
CA GLY A 6 -24.81 -34.90 0.55
C GLY A 6 -24.37 -34.11 1.79
N ALA A 7 -23.23 -33.41 1.74
CA ALA A 7 -22.83 -32.53 2.85
C ALA A 7 -23.73 -31.29 2.93
N ASN A 8 -24.09 -30.90 4.16
CA ASN A 8 -24.91 -29.73 4.49
C ASN A 8 -24.21 -28.80 5.51
N ALA A 9 -22.89 -28.95 5.68
CA ALA A 9 -22.12 -28.12 6.60
C ALA A 9 -22.01 -26.69 6.08
N ALA A 10 -22.25 -25.70 6.97
CA ALA A 10 -22.04 -24.30 6.68
C ALA A 10 -20.57 -23.91 6.94
N LEU A 11 -20.06 -22.95 6.17
CA LEU A 11 -18.77 -22.33 6.47
C LEU A 11 -18.84 -21.60 7.82
N PRO A 12 -17.74 -21.58 8.60
CA PRO A 12 -17.65 -20.69 9.74
C PRO A 12 -17.96 -19.25 9.31
N LYS A 13 -18.65 -18.50 10.16
CA LYS A 13 -18.80 -17.06 9.94
C LYS A 13 -17.42 -16.42 9.89
N LEU A 14 -17.23 -15.49 8.96
CA LEU A 14 -16.08 -14.60 9.03
C LEU A 14 -16.14 -13.84 10.36
N PRO A 15 -15.01 -13.61 11.03
CA PRO A 15 -14.96 -12.69 12.16
C PRO A 15 -15.49 -11.33 11.73
N ASP A 16 -16.14 -10.62 12.65
CA ASP A 16 -16.51 -9.23 12.40
C ASP A 16 -15.25 -8.43 12.05
N ALA A 17 -15.32 -7.67 10.96
CA ALA A 17 -14.22 -6.85 10.49
C ALA A 17 -14.05 -5.64 11.41
N ASN A 18 -13.43 -5.84 12.57
CA ASN A 18 -13.09 -4.78 13.52
C ASN A 18 -11.86 -3.98 13.07
N PHE A 19 -11.73 -3.75 11.76
CA PHE A 19 -10.64 -2.97 11.20
C PHE A 19 -10.96 -1.48 11.34
N VAL A 20 -10.31 -0.82 12.29
CA VAL A 20 -10.35 0.63 12.41
C VAL A 20 -9.31 1.21 11.44
N LEU A 21 -9.77 2.04 10.51
CA LEU A 21 -8.86 2.76 9.62
C LEU A 21 -7.99 3.70 10.45
N PRO A 22 -6.65 3.65 10.30
CA PRO A 22 -5.77 4.57 10.98
C PRO A 22 -5.94 5.99 10.42
N ASP A 23 -5.51 6.98 11.20
CA ASP A 23 -5.43 8.36 10.73
C ASP A 23 -4.52 8.45 9.50
N LEU A 24 -4.96 9.25 8.52
CA LEU A 24 -4.21 9.44 7.29
C LEU A 24 -2.94 10.26 7.56
N PRO A 25 -1.82 9.94 6.85
CA PRO A 25 -0.61 10.73 6.96
C PRO A 25 -0.83 12.15 6.45
N ARG A 26 -0.20 13.13 7.12
CA ARG A 26 -0.24 14.53 6.67
C ARG A 26 0.40 14.67 5.29
N LEU A 27 -0.26 15.40 4.40
CA LEU A 27 0.28 15.78 3.09
C LEU A 27 1.66 16.45 3.22
N LEU A 28 2.57 16.03 2.36
CA LEU A 28 3.88 16.66 2.22
C LEU A 28 3.79 17.83 1.24
N ASP A 29 4.52 18.91 1.53
CA ASP A 29 4.68 20.04 0.61
C ASP A 29 5.79 19.72 -0.40
N VAL A 30 5.40 19.25 -1.58
CA VAL A 30 6.31 18.85 -2.66
C VAL A 30 5.78 19.32 -3.99
N SER A 31 6.67 19.46 -4.98
CA SER A 31 6.27 19.86 -6.32
C SER A 31 5.47 18.78 -7.06
N GLU A 32 4.64 19.18 -8.01
CA GLU A 32 3.97 18.25 -8.94
C GLU A 32 4.97 17.37 -9.71
N ALA A 33 6.15 17.90 -10.03
CA ALA A 33 7.20 17.12 -10.67
C ALA A 33 7.71 15.98 -9.78
N THR A 34 7.84 16.24 -8.47
CA THR A 34 8.21 15.23 -7.47
C THR A 34 7.12 14.16 -7.34
N LEU A 35 5.84 14.56 -7.29
CA LEU A 35 4.72 13.60 -7.26
C LEU A 35 4.69 12.74 -8.52
N ALA A 36 4.87 13.33 -9.71
CA ALA A 36 4.91 12.59 -10.97
C ALA A 36 6.11 11.62 -11.04
N MET A 37 7.27 12.01 -10.50
CA MET A 37 8.43 11.11 -10.37
C MET A 37 8.10 9.94 -9.43
N GLY A 38 7.52 10.23 -8.26
CA GLY A 38 7.11 9.24 -7.28
C GLY A 38 6.09 8.25 -7.82
N ASN A 39 5.07 8.73 -8.54
CA ASN A 39 4.08 7.90 -9.22
C ASN A 39 4.74 6.94 -10.22
N ARG A 40 5.59 7.44 -11.13
CA ARG A 40 6.27 6.57 -12.11
C ARG A 40 7.15 5.53 -11.43
N ALA A 41 7.88 5.91 -10.39
CA ALA A 41 8.72 4.99 -9.64
C ALA A 41 7.88 3.94 -8.87
N TYR A 42 6.74 4.34 -8.30
CA TYR A 42 5.79 3.44 -7.66
C TYR A 42 5.21 2.44 -8.65
N ASP A 43 4.75 2.89 -9.82
CA ASP A 43 4.14 2.04 -10.84
C ASP A 43 5.12 0.98 -11.36
N ASN A 44 6.39 1.34 -11.49
CA ASN A 44 7.43 0.42 -11.97
C ASN A 44 7.90 -0.61 -10.93
N ASN A 45 7.78 -0.32 -9.63
CA ASN A 45 8.46 -1.11 -8.59
C ASN A 45 7.53 -1.66 -7.49
N CYS A 46 6.38 -1.05 -7.26
CA CYS A 46 5.54 -1.31 -6.09
C CYS A 46 4.14 -1.82 -6.46
N LEU A 47 3.59 -1.34 -7.58
CA LEU A 47 2.20 -1.57 -8.01
C LEU A 47 1.80 -3.04 -8.02
N VAL A 48 2.68 -3.93 -8.49
CA VAL A 48 2.34 -5.36 -8.66
C VAL A 48 2.00 -6.05 -7.33
N CYS A 49 2.54 -5.57 -6.21
CA CYS A 49 2.28 -6.13 -4.88
C CYS A 49 1.31 -5.24 -4.09
N HIS A 50 1.51 -3.92 -4.12
CA HIS A 50 0.76 -2.97 -3.28
C HIS A 50 -0.47 -2.36 -3.97
N GLY A 51 -0.74 -2.77 -5.21
CA GLY A 51 -1.91 -2.37 -5.99
C GLY A 51 -1.74 -1.04 -6.73
N PHE A 52 -2.62 -0.82 -7.70
CA PHE A 52 -2.68 0.46 -8.41
C PHE A 52 -3.00 1.59 -7.43
N GLN A 53 -2.37 2.75 -7.63
CA GLN A 53 -2.57 3.92 -6.76
C GLN A 53 -2.30 3.65 -5.27
N ALA A 54 -1.43 2.69 -4.94
CA ALA A 54 -1.17 2.27 -3.55
C ALA A 54 -2.36 1.63 -2.81
N TYR A 55 -3.40 1.23 -3.52
CA TYR A 55 -4.56 0.55 -2.95
C TYR A 55 -4.49 -0.97 -3.15
N SER A 56 -4.07 -1.67 -2.10
CA SER A 56 -3.92 -3.13 -2.12
C SER A 56 -5.26 -3.87 -2.14
N SER A 57 -5.29 -5.05 -2.75
CA SER A 57 -6.41 -6.00 -2.73
C SER A 57 -6.59 -6.72 -1.39
N GLY A 58 -5.71 -6.48 -0.41
CA GLY A 58 -5.79 -7.03 0.94
C GLY A 58 -4.86 -8.22 1.22
N LEU A 59 -4.17 -8.77 0.20
CA LEU A 59 -3.18 -9.84 0.38
C LEU A 59 -1.82 -9.32 0.88
N ILE A 60 -1.48 -8.09 0.49
CA ILE A 60 -0.24 -7.38 0.84
C ILE A 60 -0.64 -6.08 1.56
N PRO A 61 0.19 -5.49 2.45
CA PRO A 61 -0.18 -4.26 3.14
C PRO A 61 -0.63 -3.13 2.19
N ASN A 62 -1.74 -2.47 2.54
CA ASN A 62 -2.19 -1.26 1.86
C ASN A 62 -1.35 -0.08 2.35
N LEU A 63 -0.55 0.50 1.45
CA LEU A 63 0.44 1.51 1.84
C LEU A 63 -0.18 2.85 2.24
N ARG A 64 -1.41 3.14 1.81
CA ARG A 64 -2.13 4.36 2.21
C ARG A 64 -2.44 4.42 3.70
N TYR A 65 -2.47 3.27 4.36
CA TYR A 65 -2.75 3.11 5.79
C TYR A 65 -1.54 2.62 6.59
N SER A 66 -0.35 2.61 5.97
CA SER A 66 0.87 2.15 6.64
C SER A 66 1.42 3.21 7.58
N ALA A 67 1.69 2.85 8.84
CA ALA A 67 2.35 3.74 9.80
C ALA A 67 3.78 4.14 9.34
N ILE A 68 4.39 3.37 8.44
CA ILE A 68 5.73 3.63 7.92
C ILE A 68 5.77 4.94 7.10
N THR A 69 4.67 5.33 6.45
CA THR A 69 4.63 6.58 5.66
C THR A 69 4.83 7.83 6.51
N ASN A 70 4.58 7.76 7.82
CA ASN A 70 4.74 8.90 8.74
C ASN A 70 6.21 9.26 9.02
N SER A 71 7.18 8.42 8.64
CA SER A 71 8.60 8.68 8.86
C SER A 71 9.41 8.37 7.61
N GLN A 72 10.10 9.39 7.09
CA GLN A 72 11.05 9.24 5.99
C GLN A 72 12.13 8.20 6.31
N GLN A 73 12.65 8.21 7.55
CA GLN A 73 13.65 7.23 7.98
C GLN A 73 13.10 5.81 7.99
N ALA A 74 11.90 5.61 8.54
CA ALA A 74 11.26 4.29 8.56
C ALA A 74 11.00 3.79 7.14
N TRP A 75 10.49 4.67 6.26
CA TRP A 75 10.28 4.36 4.85
C TRP A 75 11.57 3.92 4.15
N ASN A 76 12.64 4.71 4.28
CA ASN A 76 13.94 4.40 3.70
C ASN A 76 14.52 3.09 4.24
N SER A 77 14.37 2.83 5.55
CA SER A 77 14.84 1.59 6.18
C SER A 77 14.22 0.34 5.56
N VAL A 78 12.97 0.43 5.10
CA VAL A 78 12.29 -0.68 4.43
C VAL A 78 12.66 -0.73 2.94
N VAL A 79 12.47 0.38 2.22
CA VAL A 79 12.59 0.40 0.75
C VAL A 79 14.03 0.28 0.29
N VAL A 80 14.94 1.05 0.89
CA VAL A 80 16.35 1.16 0.45
C VAL A 80 17.27 0.27 1.29
N ARG A 81 16.97 0.08 2.57
CA ARG A 81 17.81 -0.74 3.47
C ARG A 81 17.31 -2.17 3.66
N GLY A 82 16.14 -2.51 3.12
CA GLY A 82 15.64 -3.88 3.09
C GLY A 82 15.22 -4.42 4.46
N GLY A 83 14.80 -3.55 5.40
CA GLY A 83 14.43 -3.95 6.76
C GLY A 83 13.33 -5.01 6.86
N LEU A 84 12.58 -5.26 5.78
CA LEU A 84 11.54 -6.30 5.67
C LEU A 84 11.85 -7.37 4.61
N ALA A 85 13.10 -7.49 4.16
CA ALA A 85 13.49 -8.44 3.11
C ALA A 85 13.18 -9.89 3.46
N GLU A 86 13.42 -10.29 4.71
CA GLU A 86 13.11 -11.64 5.19
C GLU A 86 11.60 -11.95 5.23
N GLN A 87 10.76 -10.91 5.22
CA GLN A 87 9.29 -11.02 5.20
C GLN A 87 8.74 -10.92 3.77
N GLY A 88 9.59 -10.88 2.75
CA GLY A 88 9.21 -10.86 1.34
C GLY A 88 9.09 -9.48 0.70
N MET A 89 9.37 -8.38 1.42
CA MET A 89 9.45 -7.04 0.83
C MET A 89 10.86 -6.80 0.24
N PRO A 90 11.05 -6.73 -1.09
CA PRO A 90 12.37 -6.66 -1.68
C PRO A 90 13.19 -5.45 -1.23
N ASN A 91 14.52 -5.61 -1.17
CA ASN A 91 15.43 -4.48 -1.00
C ASN A 91 15.68 -3.81 -2.35
N PHE A 92 15.25 -2.55 -2.48
CA PHE A 92 15.38 -1.77 -3.71
C PHE A 92 16.62 -0.88 -3.77
N GLY A 93 17.48 -0.86 -2.74
CA GLY A 93 18.59 0.08 -2.62
C GLY A 93 19.68 -0.04 -3.69
N LYS A 94 19.60 -1.03 -4.59
CA LYS A 94 20.45 -1.13 -5.79
C LYS A 94 19.92 -0.36 -7.00
N ILE A 95 18.63 0.00 -7.00
CA ILE A 95 17.94 0.63 -8.15
C ILE A 95 17.11 1.86 -7.77
N ILE A 96 16.84 2.07 -6.47
CA ILE A 96 16.14 3.23 -5.93
C ILE A 96 17.07 3.89 -4.91
N ASP A 97 17.34 5.18 -5.09
CA ASP A 97 18.05 6.02 -4.13
C ASP A 97 17.10 6.65 -3.10
N ASP A 98 17.68 7.37 -2.14
CA ASP A 98 16.94 7.95 -1.02
C ASP A 98 15.91 9.00 -1.48
N ASP A 99 16.23 9.79 -2.51
CA ASP A 99 15.35 10.82 -3.08
C ASP A 99 14.18 10.22 -3.85
N THR A 100 14.44 9.18 -4.65
CA THR A 100 13.38 8.44 -5.36
C THR A 100 12.48 7.72 -4.36
N ALA A 101 13.04 7.11 -3.31
CA ALA A 101 12.25 6.51 -2.24
C ALA A 101 11.35 7.53 -1.55
N GLU A 102 11.84 8.74 -1.28
CA GLU A 102 11.07 9.82 -0.69
C GLU A 102 9.96 10.33 -1.62
N ALA A 103 10.22 10.42 -2.93
CA ALA A 103 9.20 10.76 -3.91
C ALA A 103 8.08 9.71 -3.99
N ILE A 104 8.42 8.42 -3.92
CA ILE A 104 7.43 7.34 -3.82
C ILE A 104 6.58 7.52 -2.54
N ARG A 105 7.21 7.84 -1.40
CA ARG A 105 6.49 8.10 -0.14
C ARG A 105 5.52 9.27 -0.28
N ALA A 106 5.96 10.38 -0.89
CA ALA A 106 5.12 11.55 -1.14
C ALA A 106 3.92 11.20 -2.02
N TYR A 107 4.14 10.40 -3.07
CA TYR A 107 3.06 9.90 -3.93
C TYR A 107 2.05 9.05 -3.14
N VAL A 108 2.52 8.07 -2.35
CA VAL A 108 1.64 7.21 -1.53
C VAL A 108 0.81 8.04 -0.54
N ILE A 109 1.41 9.06 0.08
CA ILE A 109 0.70 9.99 0.98
C ILE A 109 -0.35 10.80 0.22
N SER A 110 -0.04 11.26 -1.00
CA SER A 110 -1.02 11.96 -1.84
C SER A 110 -2.22 11.07 -2.19
N GLU A 111 -1.97 9.78 -2.49
CA GLU A 111 -3.01 8.79 -2.77
C GLU A 111 -3.84 8.48 -1.53
N ALA A 112 -3.22 8.41 -0.36
CA ALA A 112 -3.91 8.24 0.92
C ALA A 112 -4.94 9.37 1.18
N ASN A 113 -4.60 10.59 0.78
CA ASN A 113 -5.44 11.78 0.95
C ASN A 113 -6.34 12.10 -0.26
N SER A 114 -6.35 11.26 -1.29
CA SER A 114 -7.04 11.54 -2.57
C SER A 114 -8.57 11.39 -2.54
N GLY A 115 -9.12 10.82 -1.47
CA GLY A 115 -10.54 10.45 -1.38
C GLY A 115 -10.92 9.18 -2.15
N ARG A 116 -9.99 8.54 -2.87
CA ARG A 116 -10.22 7.26 -3.58
C ARG A 116 -10.22 6.07 -2.61
N ASN A 117 -11.05 6.09 -1.59
CA ASN A 117 -11.13 5.03 -0.57
C ASN A 117 -12.03 3.86 -1.04
N GLN A 118 -12.34 2.94 -0.13
CA GLN A 118 -13.20 1.79 -0.43
C GLN A 118 -14.57 2.21 -1.00
N GLU A 119 -15.19 3.25 -0.43
CA GLU A 119 -16.49 3.75 -0.88
C GLU A 119 -16.41 4.26 -2.32
N PHE A 120 -15.36 5.02 -2.66
CA PHE A 120 -15.12 5.46 -4.03
C PHE A 120 -15.06 4.28 -5.02
N TYR A 121 -14.29 3.22 -4.73
CA TYR A 121 -14.17 2.09 -5.66
C TYR A 121 -15.48 1.29 -5.79
N GLN A 122 -16.27 1.20 -4.72
CA GLN A 122 -17.61 0.60 -4.79
C GLN A 122 -18.56 1.36 -5.72
N THR A 123 -18.37 2.66 -5.93
CA THR A 123 -19.21 3.44 -6.87
C THR A 123 -18.90 3.18 -8.34
N VAL A 124 -17.72 2.67 -8.68
CA VAL A 124 -17.28 2.48 -10.08
C VAL A 124 -17.32 1.02 -10.55
N GLU A 125 -17.51 0.08 -9.62
CA GLU A 125 -17.68 -1.35 -9.92
C GLU A 125 -19.14 -1.74 -10.25
N ASN A 126 -20.09 -0.81 -10.10
CA ASN A 126 -21.51 -0.96 -10.45
C ASN A 126 -21.85 -0.22 -11.74
#